data_AF-A0A662P098-F1
#
_entry.id   AF-A0A662P098-F1
#
_cell.length_a   1.000
_cell.length_b   1.000
_cell.length_c   1.000
_cell.angle_alpha   90.00
_cell.angle_beta   90.00
_cell.angle_gamma   90.00
#
_symmetry.space_group_name_H-M   'P 1'
#
loop_
_entity.id
_entity.type
_entity.pdbx_description
1 polymer ?
#
loop_
_entity_poly.entity_id
_entity_poly.type
_entity_poly.pdbx_seq_one_letter_code
_entity_poly.pdbx_strand_id
1 'polypeptide(L)'
;RLAMAFRKAIIGMGLEMYPKCEECPGCSSKRRFCSDTITVFRSPFNSFKLIKEVMKFGILIKPGIGKMKQELIRIGHMGMTSNETLISNLLIALERGLKDLGFKIEESGLEIFREELKR
;
A
#
# COMPACT_ATOMS: atom_id res chain seq x y z
N ARG A 1 -7.14 4.29 11.15
CA ARG A 1 -7.99 4.79 10.02
C ARG A 1 -7.21 4.83 8.71
N LEU A 2 -6.12 5.62 8.61
CA LEU A 2 -5.34 5.75 7.37
C LEU A 2 -4.81 4.42 6.82
N ALA A 3 -4.19 3.57 7.66
CA ALA A 3 -3.70 2.26 7.21
C ALA A 3 -4.82 1.34 6.69
N MET A 4 -6.03 1.42 7.25
CA MET A 4 -7.19 0.67 6.77
C MET A 4 -7.66 1.18 5.41
N ALA A 5 -7.81 2.50 5.25
CA ALA A 5 -8.18 3.11 3.97
C ALA A 5 -7.13 2.79 2.90
N PHE A 6 -5.84 2.86 3.25
CA PHE A 6 -4.75 2.50 2.35
C PHE A 6 -4.81 1.03 1.93
N ARG A 7 -5.11 0.10 2.85
CA ARG A 7 -5.29 -1.32 2.49
C ARG A 7 -6.40 -1.53 1.49
N LYS A 8 -7.55 -0.87 1.68
CA LYS A 8 -8.66 -0.94 0.72
C LYS A 8 -8.27 -0.38 -0.64
N ALA A 9 -7.51 0.72 -0.66
CA ALA A 9 -6.95 1.27 -1.90
C ALA A 9 -6.01 0.28 -2.61
N ILE A 10 -5.12 -0.40 -1.87
CA ILE A 10 -4.24 -1.44 -2.43
C ILE A 10 -5.06 -2.58 -3.04
N ILE A 11 -6.08 -3.07 -2.32
CA ILE A 11 -6.95 -4.15 -2.80
C ILE A 11 -7.69 -3.73 -4.07
N GLY A 12 -8.33 -2.56 -4.09
CA GLY A 12 -9.07 -2.09 -5.27
C GLY A 12 -8.18 -1.72 -6.47
N MET A 13 -6.88 -1.47 -6.26
CA MET A 13 -5.94 -1.39 -7.38
C MET A 13 -5.67 -2.75 -8.04
N GLY A 14 -6.13 -3.87 -7.46
CA GLY A 14 -5.89 -5.23 -7.94
C GLY A 14 -4.63 -5.89 -7.34
N LEU A 15 -4.12 -5.40 -6.20
CA LEU A 15 -2.90 -5.91 -5.57
C LEU A 15 -3.22 -6.83 -4.38
N GLU A 16 -2.42 -7.89 -4.23
CA GLU A 16 -2.58 -8.86 -3.14
C GLU A 16 -1.94 -8.35 -1.83
N MET A 17 -2.76 -8.28 -0.78
CA MET A 17 -2.32 -7.94 0.57
C MET A 17 -1.52 -9.07 1.24
N TYR A 18 -0.52 -8.72 2.05
CA TYR A 18 0.22 -9.66 2.89
C TYR A 18 0.30 -9.13 4.33
N PRO A 19 -0.21 -9.82 5.36
CA PRO A 19 -1.14 -10.95 5.26
C PRO A 19 -2.46 -10.55 4.56
N LYS A 20 -3.28 -11.53 4.18
CA LYS A 20 -4.57 -11.31 3.53
C LYS A 20 -5.54 -10.55 4.44
N CYS A 21 -5.49 -9.22 4.36
CA CYS A 21 -6.21 -8.36 5.30
C CYS A 21 -7.73 -8.36 5.11
N GLU A 22 -8.23 -8.93 4.02
CA GLU A 22 -9.66 -9.20 3.80
C GLU A 22 -10.21 -10.20 4.83
N GLU A 23 -9.38 -11.12 5.31
CA GLU A 23 -9.72 -12.11 6.33
C GLU A 23 -9.55 -11.55 7.76
N CYS A 24 -9.13 -10.29 7.91
CA CYS A 24 -8.90 -9.70 9.22
C CYS A 24 -10.24 -9.39 9.91
N PRO A 25 -10.46 -9.85 11.16
CA PRO A 25 -11.75 -9.71 11.86
C PRO A 25 -12.07 -8.28 12.34
N GLY A 26 -11.46 -7.26 11.72
CA GLY A 26 -11.70 -5.86 12.00
C GLY A 26 -10.91 -5.28 13.18
N CYS A 27 -10.99 -3.96 13.34
CA CYS A 27 -10.23 -3.20 14.33
C CYS A 27 -10.64 -3.49 15.79
N SER A 28 -11.88 -3.91 16.03
CA SER A 28 -12.44 -4.15 17.37
C SER A 28 -12.14 -5.56 17.91
N SER A 29 -11.60 -6.45 17.08
CA SER A 29 -11.32 -7.84 17.45
C SER A 29 -9.94 -8.00 18.05
N LYS A 30 -9.81 -8.75 19.16
CA LYS A 30 -8.51 -9.17 19.72
C LYS A 30 -7.71 -10.07 18.78
N ARG A 31 -8.36 -10.70 17.79
CA ARG A 31 -7.74 -11.54 16.76
C ARG A 31 -7.30 -10.76 15.51
N ARG A 32 -7.36 -9.43 15.56
CA ARG A 32 -6.87 -8.57 14.50
C ARG A 32 -5.38 -8.80 14.28
N PHE A 33 -4.99 -9.03 13.03
CA PHE A 33 -3.59 -9.22 12.65
C PHE A 33 -3.06 -8.14 11.69
N CYS A 34 -3.91 -7.33 11.07
CA CYS A 34 -3.45 -6.25 10.19
C CYS A 34 -3.05 -5.00 10.98
N SER A 35 -1.77 -4.64 10.88
CA SER A 35 -1.15 -3.53 11.62
C SER A 35 -1.73 -2.15 11.23
N ASP A 36 -1.69 -1.21 12.17
CA ASP A 36 -1.99 0.20 11.93
C ASP A 36 -0.78 0.99 11.44
N THR A 37 0.44 0.47 11.63
CA THR A 37 1.68 1.22 11.38
C THR A 37 2.42 0.75 10.15
N ILE A 38 2.18 -0.49 9.70
CA ILE A 38 2.82 -1.04 8.51
C ILE A 38 1.79 -1.80 7.68
N THR A 39 1.71 -1.47 6.39
CA THR A 39 0.95 -2.24 5.40
C THR A 39 1.91 -2.92 4.45
N VAL A 40 1.67 -4.19 4.14
CA VAL A 40 2.52 -4.98 3.26
C VAL A 40 1.66 -5.60 2.15
N PHE A 41 2.15 -5.57 0.91
CA PHE A 41 1.47 -6.16 -0.24
C PHE A 41 2.50 -6.78 -1.18
N ARG A 42 2.05 -7.72 -2.01
CA ARG A 42 2.87 -8.35 -3.04
C ARG A 42 3.05 -7.40 -4.21
N SER A 43 4.28 -7.18 -4.61
CA SER A 43 4.58 -6.47 -5.84
C SER A 43 4.31 -7.41 -7.02
N PRO A 44 3.59 -6.96 -8.07
CA PRO A 44 3.40 -7.75 -9.29
C PRO A 44 4.69 -7.88 -10.10
N PHE A 45 5.73 -7.14 -9.71
CA PHE A 45 7.06 -7.17 -10.29
C PHE A 45 8.10 -7.43 -9.21
N ASN A 46 9.37 -7.48 -9.60
CA ASN A 46 10.45 -7.37 -8.63
C ASN A 46 10.32 -6.05 -7.85
N SER A 47 10.22 -6.14 -6.52
CA SER A 47 9.97 -5.01 -5.62
C SER A 47 10.93 -3.83 -5.84
N PHE A 48 12.21 -4.09 -6.16
CA PHE A 48 13.21 -3.05 -6.39
C PHE A 48 12.93 -2.23 -7.65
N LYS A 49 12.30 -2.83 -8.67
CA LYS A 49 11.84 -2.07 -9.85
C LYS A 49 10.75 -1.08 -9.48
N LEU A 50 9.74 -1.53 -8.73
CA LEU A 50 8.66 -0.67 -8.28
C LEU A 50 9.17 0.42 -7.33
N ILE A 51 10.07 0.09 -6.41
CA ILE A 51 10.73 1.08 -5.53
C ILE A 51 11.44 2.15 -6.38
N LYS A 52 12.18 1.75 -7.42
CA LYS A 52 12.88 2.70 -8.30
C LYS A 52 11.91 3.62 -9.04
N GLU A 53 10.77 3.11 -9.50
CA GLU A 53 9.74 3.92 -10.15
C GLU A 53 9.09 4.93 -9.19
N VAL A 54 8.72 4.49 -7.99
CA VAL A 54 8.13 5.38 -6.97
C VAL A 54 9.15 6.41 -6.46
N MET A 55 10.44 6.06 -6.39
CA MET A 55 11.51 6.97 -5.96
C MET A 55 11.70 8.16 -6.91
N LYS A 56 11.26 8.09 -8.17
CA LYS A 56 11.26 9.24 -9.10
C LYS A 56 10.40 10.40 -8.61
N PHE A 57 9.44 10.13 -7.71
CA PHE A 57 8.59 11.13 -7.08
C PHE A 57 9.15 11.64 -5.74
N GLY A 58 10.38 11.27 -5.38
CA GLY A 58 10.99 11.62 -4.08
C GLY A 58 10.44 10.81 -2.91
N ILE A 59 9.66 9.75 -3.16
CA ILE A 59 9.04 8.92 -2.12
C ILE A 59 9.80 7.61 -1.97
N LEU A 60 10.25 7.31 -0.75
CA LEU A 60 10.94 6.07 -0.44
C LEU A 60 9.99 5.05 0.21
N ILE A 61 9.71 3.97 -0.51
CA ILE A 61 9.04 2.77 0.02
C ILE A 61 10.06 1.65 0.25
N LYS A 62 9.75 0.69 1.12
CA LYS A 62 10.70 -0.36 1.52
C LYS A 62 10.32 -1.72 0.94
N PRO A 63 11.31 -2.58 0.62
CA PRO A 63 11.04 -3.97 0.24
C PRO A 63 10.65 -4.80 1.47
N GLY A 64 10.28 -6.06 1.24
CA GLY A 64 10.20 -7.11 2.24
C GLY A 64 11.53 -7.38 2.94
N ILE A 65 11.55 -8.36 3.85
CA ILE A 65 12.72 -8.72 4.65
C ILE A 65 13.15 -10.15 4.31
N GLY A 66 14.47 -10.40 4.37
CA GLY A 66 15.04 -11.72 4.12
C GLY A 66 14.69 -12.25 2.72
N LYS A 67 14.12 -13.46 2.69
CA LYS A 67 13.73 -14.15 1.45
C LYS A 67 12.65 -13.39 0.65
N MET A 68 11.83 -12.58 1.32
CA MET A 68 10.70 -11.87 0.69
C MET A 68 11.09 -10.48 0.13
N LYS A 69 12.38 -10.14 0.11
CA LYS A 69 12.85 -8.81 -0.33
C LYS A 69 12.36 -8.44 -1.72
N GLN A 70 12.36 -9.39 -2.65
CA GLN A 70 12.01 -9.15 -4.06
C GLN A 70 10.50 -9.24 -4.35
N GLU A 71 9.70 -9.74 -3.41
CA GLU A 71 8.28 -10.04 -3.60
C GLU A 71 7.36 -9.03 -2.90
N LEU A 72 7.79 -8.50 -1.75
CA LEU A 72 6.92 -7.67 -0.91
C LEU A 72 7.36 -6.21 -0.90
N ILE A 73 6.38 -5.32 -0.75
CA ILE A 73 6.55 -3.91 -0.44
C ILE A 73 5.96 -3.64 0.93
N ARG A 74 6.62 -2.77 1.71
CA ARG A 74 6.18 -2.33 3.03
C ARG A 74 6.03 -0.82 3.03
N ILE A 75 4.85 -0.37 3.47
CA ILE A 75 4.47 1.04 3.60
C ILE A 75 4.27 1.36 5.07
N GLY A 76 4.97 2.38 5.56
CA GLY A 76 4.91 2.84 6.95
C GLY A 76 3.91 3.97 7.13
N HIS A 77 2.97 3.78 8.06
CA HIS A 77 1.99 4.76 8.54
C HIS A 77 2.36 5.14 9.98
N MET A 78 3.50 5.82 10.17
CA MET A 78 4.11 6.01 11.49
C MET A 78 4.37 7.49 11.76
N GLY A 79 3.92 8.00 12.90
CA GLY A 79 4.16 9.39 13.32
C GLY A 79 3.83 10.37 12.20
N MET A 80 4.82 11.17 11.79
CA MET A 80 4.65 12.19 10.74
C MET A 80 4.27 11.62 9.37
N THR A 81 4.59 10.36 9.05
CA THR A 81 4.20 9.75 7.77
C THR A 81 2.76 9.25 7.77
N SER A 82 2.10 9.19 8.93
CA SER A 82 0.67 8.90 9.06
C SER A 82 -0.16 10.16 8.76
N ASN A 83 0.01 10.72 7.57
CA ASN A 83 -0.61 11.96 7.11
C ASN A 83 -1.34 11.70 5.79
N GLU A 84 -2.56 12.23 5.66
CA GLU A 84 -3.43 12.02 4.49
C GLU A 84 -2.80 12.51 3.19
N THR A 85 -2.18 13.69 3.19
CA THR A 85 -1.52 14.26 2.00
C THR A 85 -0.33 13.40 1.57
N LEU A 86 0.50 12.96 2.52
CA LEU A 86 1.65 12.10 2.21
C LEU A 86 1.21 10.75 1.65
N ILE A 87 0.16 10.15 2.22
CA ILE A 87 -0.39 8.88 1.73
C ILE A 87 -1.06 9.05 0.36
N SER A 88 -1.75 10.16 0.12
CA SER A 88 -2.34 10.48 -1.19
C SER A 88 -1.26 10.61 -2.26
N ASN A 89 -0.16 11.32 -1.96
CA ASN A 89 0.97 11.46 -2.86
C ASN A 89 1.65 10.11 -3.13
N LEU A 90 1.77 9.27 -2.11
CA LEU A 90 2.27 7.90 -2.26
C LEU A 90 1.36 7.07 -3.19
N LEU A 91 0.03 7.14 -3.05
CA LEU A 91 -0.89 6.39 -3.91
C LEU A 91 -0.77 6.83 -5.38
N ILE A 92 -0.65 8.13 -5.64
CA ILE A 92 -0.42 8.67 -6.98
C ILE A 92 0.89 8.13 -7.56
N ALA A 93 1.99 8.23 -6.81
CA ALA A 93 3.30 7.74 -7.25
C ALA A 93 3.31 6.22 -7.47
N LEU A 94 2.62 5.47 -6.60
CA LEU A 94 2.50 4.02 -6.69
C LEU A 94 1.70 3.60 -7.93
N GLU A 95 0.52 4.19 -8.16
CA GLU A 95 -0.28 3.95 -9.36
C GLU A 95 0.53 4.26 -10.62
N ARG A 96 1.23 5.39 -10.64
CA ARG A 96 2.02 5.79 -11.81
C ARG A 96 3.18 4.82 -12.04
N GLY A 97 3.92 4.46 -10.99
CA GLY A 97 5.02 3.49 -11.09
C GLY A 97 4.57 2.08 -11.50
N LEU A 98 3.38 1.65 -11.05
CA LEU A 98 2.77 0.38 -11.49
C LEU A 98 2.39 0.43 -12.97
N LYS A 99 1.74 1.51 -13.43
CA LYS A 99 1.37 1.72 -14.83
C LYS A 99 2.59 1.79 -15.75
N ASP A 100 3.65 2.49 -15.34
CA ASP A 100 4.90 2.60 -16.10
C ASP A 100 5.63 1.24 -16.25
N LEU A 101 5.42 0.31 -15.31
CA LEU A 101 5.90 -1.08 -15.40
C LEU A 101 4.95 -2.02 -16.15
N GLY A 102 3.82 -1.52 -16.64
CA GLY A 102 2.84 -2.29 -17.42
C GLY A 102 1.76 -2.98 -16.60
N PHE A 103 1.58 -2.65 -15.31
CA PHE A 103 0.49 -3.18 -14.51
C PHE A 103 -0.82 -2.44 -14.82
N LYS A 104 -1.89 -3.20 -15.03
CA LYS A 104 -3.24 -2.66 -15.24
C LYS A 104 -3.91 -2.46 -13.88
N ILE A 105 -4.07 -1.20 -13.49
CA ILE A 105 -4.83 -0.82 -12.30
C ILE A 105 -6.33 -1.07 -12.55
N GLU A 106 -7.00 -1.76 -11.62
CA GLU A 106 -8.43 -2.04 -11.71
C GLU A 106 -9.26 -0.81 -11.35
N GLU A 107 -9.04 -0.24 -10.16
CA GLU A 107 -9.66 1.00 -9.70
C GLU A 107 -8.61 1.98 -9.15
N SER A 108 -8.93 3.28 -9.12
CA SER A 108 -7.99 4.26 -8.56
C SER A 108 -7.88 4.10 -7.05
N GLY A 109 -6.67 3.79 -6.57
CA GLY A 109 -6.37 3.69 -5.16
C GLY A 109 -6.55 5.03 -4.44
N LEU A 110 -6.25 6.15 -5.10
CA LEU A 110 -6.46 7.48 -4.51
C LEU A 110 -7.94 7.76 -4.22
N GLU A 111 -8.82 7.45 -5.17
CA GLU A 111 -10.26 7.68 -5.00
C GLU A 111 -10.85 6.78 -3.91
N ILE A 112 -10.52 5.48 -3.92
CA ILE A 112 -10.92 4.55 -2.86
C ILE A 112 -10.44 5.03 -1.49
N PHE A 113 -9.19 5.48 -1.39
CA PHE A 113 -8.63 6.01 -0.15
C PHE A 113 -9.43 7.20 0.36
N ARG A 114 -9.74 8.17 -0.50
CA ARG A 114 -10.50 9.38 -0.14
C ARG A 114 -11.94 9.05 0.27
N GLU A 115 -12.60 8.15 -0.44
CA GLU A 115 -13.95 7.69 -0.08
C GLU A 115 -13.96 7.04 1.31
N GLU A 116 -12.97 6.21 1.61
CA GLU A 116 -12.84 5.55 2.90
C GLU A 116 -12.50 6.49 4.05
N LEU A 117 -11.92 7.67 3.78
CA LEU A 117 -11.72 8.71 4.78
C LEU A 117 -12.95 9.59 5.01
N LYS A 118 -13.91 9.62 4.08
CA LYS A 118 -15.19 10.33 4.25
C LYS A 118 -16.21 9.52 5.05
N ARG A 119 -16.09 8.20 5.06
CA ARG A 119 -16.87 7.25 5.88
C ARG A 119 -16.46 7.31 7.34
#